data_AF-A0A7W9HK66-F1
#
_entry.id   AF-A0A7W9HK66-F1
#
_cell.length_a   1.000
_cell.length_b   1.000
_cell.length_c   1.000
_cell.angle_alpha   90.00
_cell.angle_beta   90.00
_cell.angle_gamma   90.00
#
_symmetry.space_group_name_H-M   'P 1'
#
loop_
_entity.id
_entity.type
_entity.pdbx_description
1 polymer ?
#
loop_
_entity_poly.entity_id
_entity_poly.type
_entity_poly.pdbx_seq_one_letter_code
_entity_poly.pdbx_strand_id
1 'polypeptide(L)'
;MGTDRDEVDLCTGRPGQVPNLPQDWAVSLEVVHTPLVSVRDFVEVQRVRARRLNDRGDRREYLLAGLVVCGVCGRRMDAHWVHGRPGYRCRHGYSSARPRQVDRAGTLYWREERLVEHIVGAPAPRQPGSAVASAAVIETLRDEGVEVLCGREAVELRQVPAARTLFGSRWT
;
A
#
# COMPACT_ATOMS: atom_id res chain seq x y z
N MET A 1 -12.54 -7.62 -2.90
CA MET A 1 -11.47 -6.87 -2.22
C MET A 1 -11.06 -5.75 -3.15
N GLY A 2 -11.50 -4.52 -2.86
CA GLY A 2 -11.12 -3.37 -3.67
C GLY A 2 -9.64 -3.07 -3.44
N THR A 3 -8.86 -3.01 -4.52
CA THR A 3 -7.49 -2.56 -4.40
C THR A 3 -7.50 -1.04 -4.25
N ASP A 4 -6.47 -0.46 -3.64
CA ASP A 4 -6.21 0.99 -3.58
C ASP A 4 -6.13 1.70 -4.94
N ARG A 5 -6.24 0.94 -6.04
CA ARG A 5 -6.45 1.48 -7.39
C ARG A 5 -7.91 1.86 -7.69
N ASP A 6 -8.86 1.42 -6.88
CA ASP A 6 -10.28 1.71 -7.10
C ASP A 6 -10.63 3.16 -6.66
N GLU A 7 -9.80 3.77 -5.81
CA GLU A 7 -9.89 5.19 -5.47
C GLU A 7 -8.97 6.00 -6.39
N VAL A 8 -9.57 6.64 -7.39
CA VAL A 8 -8.86 7.49 -8.34
C VAL A 8 -8.57 8.83 -7.68
N ASP A 9 -7.35 9.06 -7.21
CA ASP A 9 -6.91 10.39 -6.77
C ASP A 9 -6.91 11.34 -7.98
N LEU A 10 -7.95 12.18 -8.07
CA LEU A 10 -8.15 13.19 -9.10
C LEU A 10 -6.97 14.19 -9.21
N CYS A 11 -6.07 14.22 -8.23
CA CYS A 11 -4.93 15.11 -8.18
C CYS A 11 -3.60 14.51 -8.71
N THR A 12 -3.62 13.28 -9.25
CA THR A 12 -2.41 12.56 -9.74
C THR A 12 -2.04 12.85 -11.21
N GLY A 13 -2.83 13.65 -11.94
CA GLY A 13 -2.60 14.01 -13.34
C GLY A 13 -1.72 15.25 -13.58
N ARG A 14 -1.36 15.49 -14.85
CA ARG A 14 -0.86 16.81 -15.29
C ARG A 14 -1.95 17.87 -15.06
N PRO A 15 -1.60 19.15 -14.82
CA PRO A 15 -2.59 20.22 -14.72
C PRO A 15 -3.51 20.22 -15.95
N GLY A 16 -4.82 20.11 -15.74
CA GLY A 16 -5.84 20.03 -16.80
C GLY A 16 -6.25 18.63 -17.25
N GLN A 17 -5.68 17.56 -16.68
CA GLN A 17 -6.15 16.19 -16.90
C GLN A 17 -6.93 15.70 -15.68
N VAL A 18 -8.22 15.42 -15.87
CA VAL A 18 -9.06 14.76 -14.87
C VAL A 18 -9.29 13.33 -15.35
N PRO A 19 -8.95 12.30 -14.56
CA PRO A 19 -9.28 10.92 -14.92
C PRO A 19 -10.80 10.73 -15.00
N ASN A 20 -11.26 9.93 -15.97
CA ASN A 20 -12.66 9.50 -16.02
C ASN A 20 -12.97 8.62 -14.81
N LEU A 21 -14.06 8.93 -14.11
CA LEU A 21 -14.52 8.11 -13.00
C LEU A 21 -15.11 6.80 -13.54
N PRO A 22 -15.20 5.72 -12.75
CA PRO A 22 -15.71 4.43 -13.22
C PRO A 22 -17.09 4.50 -13.89
N GLN A 23 -17.96 5.42 -13.46
CA GLN A 23 -19.26 5.64 -14.09
C GLN A 23 -19.19 6.25 -15.49
N ASP A 24 -18.07 6.89 -15.85
CA ASP A 24 -17.84 7.52 -17.14
C ASP A 24 -17.14 6.55 -18.13
N TRP A 25 -16.89 5.30 -17.73
CA TRP A 25 -16.21 4.31 -18.57
C TRP A 25 -17.21 3.67 -19.55
N ALA A 26 -16.93 3.79 -20.84
CA ALA A 26 -17.60 2.98 -21.85
C ALA A 26 -17.00 1.57 -21.87
N VAL A 27 -17.68 0.61 -21.24
CA VAL A 27 -17.27 -0.80 -21.21
C VAL A 27 -18.12 -1.60 -22.19
N SER A 28 -17.47 -2.30 -23.12
CA SER A 28 -18.17 -3.24 -24.01
C SER A 28 -18.67 -4.43 -23.21
N LEU A 29 -19.96 -4.74 -23.32
CA LEU A 29 -20.56 -5.93 -22.70
C LEU A 29 -20.35 -7.20 -23.54
N GLU A 30 -19.97 -7.04 -24.81
CA GLU A 30 -19.72 -8.14 -25.73
C GLU A 30 -18.22 -8.25 -26.06
N VAL A 31 -17.75 -9.49 -26.16
CA VAL A 31 -16.38 -9.81 -26.54
C VAL A 31 -16.26 -9.69 -28.06
N VAL A 32 -15.68 -8.58 -28.54
CA VAL A 32 -15.59 -8.26 -29.98
C VAL A 32 -14.40 -8.92 -30.69
N HIS A 33 -13.47 -9.53 -29.96
CA HIS A 33 -12.31 -10.23 -30.53
C HIS A 33 -11.96 -11.46 -29.70
N THR A 34 -11.29 -12.43 -30.32
CA THR A 34 -10.75 -13.58 -29.61
C THR A 34 -9.84 -13.10 -28.46
N PRO A 35 -10.07 -13.54 -27.21
CA PRO A 35 -9.27 -13.09 -26.07
C PRO A 35 -7.84 -13.63 -26.18
N LEU A 36 -6.85 -12.78 -25.87
CA LEU A 36 -5.42 -13.16 -25.87
C LEU A 36 -5.07 -14.10 -24.71
N VAL A 37 -5.79 -13.97 -23.60
CA VAL A 37 -5.66 -14.79 -22.38
C VAL A 37 -7.04 -15.07 -21.81
N SER A 38 -7.20 -16.16 -21.07
CA SER A 38 -8.48 -16.46 -20.42
C SER A 38 -8.76 -15.42 -19.32
N VAL A 39 -10.05 -15.14 -19.07
CA VAL A 39 -10.48 -14.24 -17.97
C VAL A 39 -9.97 -14.75 -16.63
N ARG A 40 -10.02 -16.08 -16.42
CA ARG A 40 -9.52 -16.71 -15.21
C ARG A 40 -8.04 -16.39 -14.99
N ASP A 41 -7.20 -16.62 -16.00
CA ASP A 41 -5.76 -16.41 -15.85
C ASP A 41 -5.43 -14.92 -15.71
N PHE A 42 -6.18 -14.04 -16.39
CA PHE A 42 -6.08 -12.59 -16.19
C PHE A 42 -6.37 -12.21 -14.73
N VAL A 43 -7.49 -12.69 -14.17
CA VAL A 43 -7.89 -12.42 -12.77
C VAL A 43 -6.87 -12.99 -11.78
N GLU A 44 -6.38 -14.21 -11.99
CA GLU A 44 -5.39 -14.82 -11.10
C GLU A 44 -4.06 -14.05 -11.14
N VAL A 45 -3.57 -13.65 -12.32
CA VAL A 45 -2.34 -12.86 -12.43
C VAL A 45 -2.49 -11.46 -11.81
N GLN A 46 -3.66 -10.84 -11.83
CA GLN A 46 -3.89 -9.56 -11.12
C GLN A 46 -3.69 -9.69 -9.60
N ARG A 47 -3.84 -10.90 -9.02
CA ARG A 47 -3.55 -11.16 -7.60
C ARG A 47 -2.06 -11.35 -7.33
N VAL A 48 -1.28 -11.73 -8.34
CA VAL A 48 0.16 -11.96 -8.19
C VAL A 48 0.88 -10.62 -8.02
N ARG A 49 1.36 -10.35 -6.81
CA ARG A 49 2.27 -9.24 -6.54
C ARG A 49 3.72 -9.67 -6.80
N ALA A 50 4.18 -9.52 -8.05
CA ALA A 50 5.58 -9.79 -8.40
C ALA A 50 6.52 -8.82 -7.65
N ARG A 51 7.42 -9.36 -6.83
CA ARG A 51 8.42 -8.57 -6.09
C ARG A 51 9.52 -8.14 -7.06
N ARG A 52 9.79 -6.84 -7.17
CA ARG A 52 10.88 -6.32 -8.01
C ARG A 52 12.22 -6.59 -7.35
N LEU A 53 13.17 -7.14 -8.11
CA LEU A 53 14.57 -7.24 -7.71
C LEU A 53 15.19 -5.84 -7.67
N ASN A 54 16.15 -5.61 -6.78
CA ASN A 54 16.95 -4.40 -6.82
C ASN A 54 18.06 -4.50 -7.88
N ASP A 55 18.75 -3.40 -8.16
CA ASP A 55 19.84 -3.34 -9.16
C ASP A 55 21.03 -4.28 -8.88
N ARG A 56 21.13 -4.83 -7.65
CA ARG A 56 22.14 -5.80 -7.23
C ARG A 56 21.64 -7.25 -7.24
N GLY A 57 20.40 -7.49 -7.69
CA GLY A 57 19.79 -8.81 -7.70
C GLY A 57 19.22 -9.26 -6.35
N ASP A 58 19.37 -8.47 -5.27
CA ASP A 58 18.79 -8.81 -3.98
C ASP A 58 17.31 -8.42 -3.92
N ARG A 59 16.51 -9.28 -3.29
CA ARG A 59 15.11 -9.01 -2.97
C ARG A 59 15.06 -8.11 -1.73
N ARG A 60 14.73 -6.83 -1.90
CA ARG A 60 14.39 -5.96 -0.77
C ARG A 60 13.02 -6.36 -0.24
N GLU A 61 12.99 -6.89 0.97
CA GLU A 61 11.75 -7.25 1.65
C GLU A 61 11.33 -6.12 2.58
N TYR A 62 10.06 -5.74 2.44
CA TYR A 62 9.41 -4.72 3.23
C TYR A 62 8.18 -5.38 3.84
N LEU A 63 8.30 -5.81 5.10
CA LEU A 63 7.26 -6.58 5.77
C LEU A 63 5.95 -5.79 5.83
N LEU A 64 5.99 -4.48 6.09
CA LEU A 64 4.79 -3.66 6.24
C LEU A 64 4.36 -2.94 4.94
N ALA A 65 4.87 -3.35 3.77
CA ALA A 65 4.55 -2.68 2.51
C ALA A 65 3.04 -2.69 2.21
N GLY A 66 2.50 -1.50 1.97
CA GLY A 66 1.07 -1.31 1.69
C GLY A 66 0.16 -1.32 2.91
N LEU A 67 0.68 -1.54 4.12
CA LEU A 67 -0.08 -1.46 5.38
C LEU A 67 0.12 -0.13 6.11
N VAL A 68 1.29 0.50 5.95
CA VAL A 68 1.65 1.69 6.72
C VAL A 68 1.01 2.95 6.14
N VAL A 69 0.22 3.63 6.97
CA VAL A 69 -0.50 4.87 6.65
C VAL A 69 -0.02 6.00 7.55
N CYS A 70 0.11 7.20 7.00
CA CYS A 70 0.45 8.37 7.78
C CYS A 70 -0.77 8.88 8.56
N GLY A 71 -0.70 8.88 9.89
CA GLY A 71 -1.76 9.41 10.76
C GLY A 71 -1.98 10.92 10.65
N VAL A 72 -1.09 11.67 9.99
CA VAL A 72 -1.22 13.12 9.79
C VAL A 72 -1.98 13.48 8.52
N CYS A 73 -1.76 12.75 7.41
CA CYS A 73 -2.36 13.09 6.12
C CYS A 73 -3.19 11.97 5.49
N GLY A 74 -3.30 10.81 6.15
CA GLY A 74 -4.06 9.65 5.67
C GLY A 74 -3.45 8.92 4.47
N ARG A 75 -2.32 9.39 3.92
CA ARG A 75 -1.67 8.76 2.77
C ARG A 75 -0.84 7.55 3.19
N ARG A 76 -0.77 6.54 2.33
CA ARG A 76 0.18 5.43 2.46
C ARG A 76 1.62 5.93 2.41
N MET A 77 2.46 5.35 3.27
CA MET A 77 3.87 5.74 3.39
C MET A 77 4.72 5.07 2.31
N ASP A 78 5.66 5.83 1.73
CA ASP A 78 6.63 5.32 0.77
C ASP A 78 7.60 4.37 1.49
N ALA A 79 7.78 3.15 0.99
CA ALA A 79 8.85 2.27 1.44
C ALA A 79 10.22 2.72 0.88
N HIS A 80 11.24 2.75 1.73
CA HIS A 80 12.61 3.09 1.34
C HIS A 80 13.63 2.19 2.04
N TRP A 81 14.83 2.12 1.47
CA TRP A 81 15.96 1.40 2.05
C TRP A 81 17.09 2.38 2.36
N VAL A 82 17.52 2.46 3.61
CA VAL A 82 18.58 3.38 4.06
C VAL A 82 19.57 2.60 4.92
N HIS A 83 20.87 2.70 4.60
CA HIS A 83 21.96 2.01 5.32
C HIS A 83 21.72 0.52 5.57
N GLY A 84 21.23 -0.21 4.56
CA GLY A 84 20.99 -1.64 4.71
C GLY A 84 19.70 -2.01 5.46
N ARG A 85 18.82 -1.03 5.77
CA ARG A 85 17.62 -1.26 6.56
C ARG A 85 16.34 -0.73 5.88
N PRO A 86 15.22 -1.46 5.98
CA PRO A 86 13.93 -0.99 5.50
C PRO A 86 13.32 0.08 6.42
N GLY A 87 12.61 1.03 5.82
CA GLY A 87 11.85 2.05 6.53
C GLY A 87 10.75 2.63 5.66
N TYR A 88 9.94 3.48 6.28
CA TYR A 88 8.75 4.09 5.71
C TYR A 88 8.82 5.60 5.90
N ARG A 89 8.46 6.37 4.89
CA ARG A 89 8.40 7.83 4.99
C ARG A 89 7.15 8.41 4.35
N CYS A 90 6.62 9.46 4.94
CA CYS A 90 5.56 10.26 4.35
C CYS A 90 6.05 11.68 4.14
N ARG A 91 6.03 12.15 2.89
CA ARG A 91 6.32 13.54 2.53
C ARG A 91 5.06 14.42 2.52
N HIS A 92 3.91 13.90 2.95
CA HIS A 92 2.60 14.59 2.93
C HIS A 92 2.23 15.23 1.58
N GLY A 93 2.71 14.65 0.47
CA GLY A 93 2.49 15.18 -0.88
C GLY A 93 3.41 16.33 -1.29
N TYR A 94 4.39 16.71 -0.45
CA TYR A 94 5.39 17.70 -0.82
C TYR A 94 6.41 17.11 -1.79
N SER A 95 6.72 17.89 -2.82
CA SER A 95 7.73 17.58 -3.82
C SER A 95 8.48 18.85 -4.19
N SER A 96 9.53 18.75 -5.02
CA SER A 96 10.20 19.93 -5.57
C SER A 96 9.24 20.84 -6.34
N ALA A 97 8.19 20.27 -6.95
CA ALA A 97 7.14 21.01 -7.66
C ALA A 97 6.02 21.53 -6.73
N ARG A 98 5.90 20.99 -5.51
CA ARG A 98 4.89 21.38 -4.50
C ARG A 98 5.58 21.54 -3.14
N PRO A 99 6.25 22.68 -2.89
CA PRO A 99 7.06 22.86 -1.69
C PRO A 99 6.23 22.90 -0.41
N ARG A 100 6.86 22.53 0.71
CA ARG A 100 6.25 22.57 2.05
C ARG A 100 6.05 24.03 2.48
N GLN A 101 4.83 24.39 2.88
CA GLN A 101 4.56 25.66 3.58
C GLN A 101 5.07 25.60 5.02
N VAL A 102 5.50 26.74 5.59
CA VAL A 102 6.17 26.82 6.90
C VAL A 102 5.39 26.11 8.02
N ASP A 103 4.06 26.28 8.04
CA ASP A 103 3.15 25.79 9.08
C ASP A 103 2.66 24.34 8.87
N ARG A 104 3.09 23.68 7.79
CA ARG A 104 2.63 22.32 7.48
C ARG A 104 3.51 21.25 8.11
N ALA A 105 2.97 20.06 8.40
CA ALA A 105 3.75 18.98 9.00
C ALA A 105 5.02 18.63 8.19
N GLY A 106 6.16 18.47 8.85
CA GLY A 106 7.39 17.96 8.21
C GLY A 106 7.28 16.45 7.90
N THR A 107 8.18 15.95 7.05
CA THR A 107 8.23 14.54 6.65
C THR A 107 8.19 13.60 7.85
N LEU A 108 7.23 12.67 7.87
CA LEU A 108 7.17 11.61 8.85
C LEU A 108 8.07 10.45 8.43
N TYR A 109 8.81 9.87 9.38
CA TYR A 109 9.74 8.78 9.11
C TYR A 109 9.64 7.72 10.20
N TRP A 110 9.56 6.45 9.80
CA TRP A 110 9.61 5.29 10.68
C TRP A 110 10.58 4.24 10.14
N ARG A 111 11.33 3.59 11.02
CA ARG A 111 12.07 2.37 10.65
C ARG A 111 11.15 1.17 10.75
N GLU A 112 11.28 0.22 9.83
CA GLU A 112 10.46 -0.99 9.86
C GLU A 112 10.68 -1.77 11.16
N GLU A 113 11.93 -1.88 11.63
CA GLU A 113 12.26 -2.53 12.90
C GLU A 113 11.42 -1.97 14.06
N ARG A 114 11.33 -0.64 14.19
CA ARG A 114 10.56 0.02 15.26
C ARG A 114 9.06 -0.19 15.13
N LEU A 115 8.54 -0.22 13.90
CA LEU A 115 7.12 -0.52 13.68
C LEU A 115 6.79 -1.96 14.06
N VAL A 116 7.63 -2.91 13.68
CA VAL A 116 7.46 -4.32 14.07
C VAL A 116 7.49 -4.48 15.59
N GLU A 117 8.39 -3.77 16.28
CA GLU A 117 8.43 -3.75 17.76
C GLU A 117 7.12 -3.23 18.36
N HIS A 118 6.53 -2.16 17.81
CA HIS A 118 5.25 -1.64 18.27
C HIS A 118 4.07 -2.59 17.99
N ILE A 119 4.10 -3.30 16.87
CA ILE A 119 3.02 -4.23 16.49
C ILE A 119 3.07 -5.51 17.32
N VAL A 120 4.27 -6.07 17.52
CA VAL A 120 4.46 -7.34 18.24
C VAL A 120 4.55 -7.14 19.76
N GLY A 121 4.73 -5.90 20.24
CA GLY A 121 4.72 -5.54 21.66
C GLY A 121 6.02 -5.85 22.42
N ALA A 122 7.06 -6.33 21.74
CA ALA A 122 8.37 -6.59 22.31
C ALA A 122 9.49 -6.17 21.34
N PRO A 123 10.68 -5.75 21.81
CA PRO A 123 11.84 -5.59 20.95
C PRO A 123 12.10 -6.91 20.26
N ALA A 124 11.88 -6.99 18.93
CA ALA A 124 12.12 -8.21 18.18
C ALA A 124 13.59 -8.60 18.41
N PRO A 125 13.89 -9.75 19.07
CA PRO A 125 15.27 -10.14 19.23
C PRO A 125 15.89 -10.31 17.83
N ARG A 126 17.17 -9.93 17.67
CA ARG A 126 17.96 -10.22 16.47
C ARG A 126 18.25 -11.72 16.38
N GLN A 127 17.20 -12.52 16.33
CA GLN A 127 17.25 -13.95 16.12
C GLN A 127 16.57 -14.27 14.79
N PRO A 128 17.14 -15.16 13.97
CA PRO A 128 16.58 -15.49 12.66
C PRO A 128 15.14 -16.03 12.73
N GLY A 129 14.72 -16.67 13.83
CA GLY A 129 13.35 -17.14 14.04
C GLY A 129 12.33 -16.04 14.40
N SER A 130 12.78 -14.90 14.95
CA SER A 130 11.89 -13.78 15.28
C SER A 130 11.34 -13.10 14.03
N ALA A 131 12.11 -13.05 12.94
CA ALA A 131 11.67 -12.45 11.69
C ALA A 131 10.51 -13.24 11.05
N VAL A 132 10.54 -14.57 11.16
CA VAL A 132 9.48 -15.46 10.64
C VAL A 132 8.20 -15.29 11.45
N ALA A 133 8.29 -15.21 12.78
CA ALA A 133 7.15 -14.96 13.65
C ALA A 133 6.51 -13.59 13.36
N SER A 134 7.32 -12.53 13.22
CA SER A 134 6.83 -11.21 12.85
C SER A 134 6.20 -11.19 11.46
N ALA A 135 6.77 -11.91 10.48
CA ALA A 135 6.19 -12.01 9.14
C ALA A 135 4.82 -12.68 9.14
N ALA A 136 4.62 -13.75 9.94
CA ALA A 136 3.33 -14.41 10.07
C ALA A 136 2.26 -13.49 10.65
N VAL A 137 2.58 -12.75 11.73
CA VAL A 137 1.67 -11.75 12.31
C VAL A 137 1.28 -10.70 11.26
N ILE A 138 2.24 -10.26 10.46
CA ILE A 138 2.01 -9.23 9.44
C ILE A 138 1.15 -9.74 8.27
N GLU A 139 1.31 -11.01 7.85
CA GLU A 139 0.40 -11.60 6.88
C GLU A 139 -1.03 -11.68 7.45
N THR A 140 -1.20 -12.07 8.71
CA THR A 140 -2.51 -12.04 9.38
C THR A 140 -3.12 -10.64 9.36
N LEU A 141 -2.34 -9.60 9.66
CA LEU A 141 -2.81 -8.20 9.58
C LEU A 141 -3.25 -7.81 8.15
N ARG A 142 -2.59 -8.33 7.11
CA ARG A 142 -3.03 -8.10 5.72
C ARG A 142 -4.34 -8.80 5.42
N ASP A 143 -4.48 -10.04 5.84
CA ASP A 143 -5.68 -10.84 5.58
C ASP A 143 -6.90 -10.25 6.30
N GLU A 144 -6.71 -9.69 7.48
CA GLU A 144 -7.74 -8.97 8.24
C GLU A 144 -8.03 -7.56 7.71
N GLY A 145 -7.22 -7.03 6.78
CA GLY A 145 -7.40 -5.67 6.25
C GLY A 145 -7.05 -4.58 7.27
N VAL A 146 -6.03 -4.80 8.10
CA VAL A 146 -5.55 -3.83 9.09
C VAL A 146 -4.55 -2.87 8.49
N GLU A 147 -4.75 -1.58 8.74
CA GLU A 147 -3.76 -0.54 8.45
C GLU A 147 -3.01 -0.14 9.73
N VAL A 148 -1.72 0.16 9.56
CA VAL A 148 -0.83 0.66 10.61
C VAL A 148 -0.76 2.18 10.49
N LEU A 149 -1.46 2.91 11.35
CA LEU A 149 -1.39 4.37 11.38
C LEU A 149 -0.19 4.84 12.18
N CYS A 150 0.71 5.53 11.50
CA CYS A 150 1.90 6.11 12.11
C CYS A 150 1.72 7.60 12.35
N GLY A 151 1.72 8.00 13.61
CA GLY A 151 1.94 9.38 14.06
C GLY A 151 3.43 9.67 14.27
N ARG A 152 3.75 10.83 14.85
CA ARG A 152 5.14 11.17 15.20
C ARG A 152 5.67 10.35 16.37
N GLU A 153 4.81 10.03 17.32
CA GLU A 153 5.19 9.38 18.59
C GLU A 153 4.37 8.13 18.89
N ALA A 154 3.28 7.91 18.13
CA ALA A 154 2.35 6.81 18.34
C ALA A 154 2.16 6.00 17.05
N VAL A 155 1.89 4.71 17.24
CA VAL A 155 1.50 3.78 16.18
C VAL A 155 0.24 3.06 16.62
N GLU A 156 -0.77 3.07 15.77
CA GLU A 156 -2.08 2.49 16.04
C GLU A 156 -2.45 1.49 14.93
N LEU A 157 -3.16 0.43 15.30
CA LEU A 157 -3.71 -0.55 14.36
C LEU A 157 -5.18 -0.22 14.13
N ARG A 158 -5.57 -0.04 12.87
CA ARG A 158 -6.95 0.24 12.49
C ARG A 158 -7.45 -0.79 11.50
N GLN A 159 -8.55 -1.44 11.85
CA GLN A 159 -9.31 -2.27 10.92
C GLN A 159 -9.90 -1.38 9.83
N VAL A 160 -9.59 -1.66 8.56
CA VAL A 160 -10.30 -1.02 7.46
C VAL A 160 -11.59 -1.81 7.26
N PRO A 161 -12.78 -1.21 7.46
CA PRO A 161 -14.02 -1.92 7.19
C PRO A 161 -13.98 -2.39 5.74
N ALA A 162 -14.16 -3.69 5.52
CA ALA A 162 -14.29 -4.23 4.18
C ALA A 162 -15.37 -3.41 3.48
N ALA A 163 -14.97 -2.59 2.50
CA ALA A 163 -15.92 -1.78 1.75
C ALA A 163 -17.02 -2.73 1.26
N ARG A 164 -18.29 -2.44 1.61
CA ARG A 164 -19.45 -3.15 1.07
C ARG A 164 -19.33 -3.01 -0.44
N THR A 165 -18.87 -4.08 -1.06
CA THR A 165 -18.65 -4.15 -2.50
C THR A 165 -20.02 -3.93 -3.15
N LEU A 166 -20.29 -2.72 -3.64
CA LEU A 166 -21.38 -2.46 -4.60
C LEU A 166 -20.90 -2.92 -5.99
N PHE A 167 -20.35 -4.12 -6.10
CA PHE A 167 -20.24 -4.79 -7.40
C PHE A 167 -21.46 -5.70 -7.50
N GLY A 168 -22.42 -5.26 -8.30
CA GLY A 168 -23.61 -6.02 -8.65
C GLY A 168 -23.22 -7.43 -9.09
N SER A 169 -23.65 -8.41 -8.30
CA SER A 169 -23.60 -9.83 -8.59
C SER A 169 -24.52 -10.13 -9.78
N ARG A 170 -24.01 -10.05 -11.01
CA ARG A 170 -24.64 -10.72 -12.15
C ARG A 170 -23.66 -10.90 -13.30
N TRP A 171 -22.78 -11.88 -13.14
CA TRP A 171 -22.08 -12.51 -14.26
C TRP A 171 -22.42 -13.99 -14.20
N THR A 172 -23.46 -14.37 -14.92
CA THR A 172 -23.85 -15.75 -15.26
C THR A 172 -24.23 -15.74 -16.73
#